data_AF-A0A1Y3NIJ7-F1
#
_entry.id   AF-A0A1Y3NIJ7-F1
#
_cell.length_a   1.000
_cell.length_b   1.000
_cell.length_c   1.000
_cell.angle_alpha   90.00
_cell.angle_beta   90.00
_cell.angle_gamma   90.00
#
_symmetry.space_group_name_H-M   'P 1'
#
loop_
_entity.id
_entity.type
_entity.pdbx_description
1 polymer ?
#
loop_
_entity_poly.entity_id
_entity_poly.type
_entity_poly.pdbx_seq_one_letter_code
_entity_poly.pdbx_strand_id
1 'polypeptide(L)'
;MEDSFEPTQYVGMIVQNSQVTFGPTNDISSNIAKLNYSLEFIKKNLFEQVTNNYENLLQQIDNVELFEEMIKKMQNNLMEIFQTYERLKLKINIPYKEMEGHITQLKNIQKAAEILRHLIRFLYLVKRLENQIKSEDREVAKAALSLNEIDIILKESDLSGIDIVDNEVENINNIRKQIIEKADVLIEKSFQTQNQSDLAIGLQVYANLDQMSEKIQSLYNTFINDVKTKIYEIFNISALSKENPSKSLGSLI
;
A
#
# COMPACT_ATOMS: atom_id res chain seq x y z
N MET A 1 5.69 -42.76 49.32
CA MET A 1 6.15 -44.02 49.93
C MET A 1 4.90 -44.65 50.51
N GLU A 2 4.32 -45.58 49.76
CA GLU A 2 3.16 -46.37 50.19
C GLU A 2 3.61 -47.30 51.32
N ASP A 3 3.22 -46.99 52.56
CA ASP A 3 3.12 -48.02 53.57
C ASP A 3 1.87 -48.83 53.25
N SER A 4 2.02 -49.82 52.38
CA SER A 4 1.00 -50.82 52.10
C SER A 4 0.73 -51.60 53.39
N PHE A 5 -0.23 -51.12 54.17
CA PHE A 5 -0.75 -51.81 55.33
C PHE A 5 -1.43 -53.10 54.85
N GLU A 6 -0.70 -54.20 54.90
CA GLU A 6 -1.17 -55.55 54.57
C GLU A 6 -1.89 -56.16 55.78
N PRO A 7 -3.24 -56.17 55.81
CA PRO A 7 -3.99 -56.50 57.02
C PRO A 7 -3.76 -57.95 57.46
N THR A 8 -3.49 -58.85 56.51
CA THR A 8 -3.20 -60.27 56.75
C THR A 8 -1.84 -60.50 57.39
N GLN A 9 -0.81 -59.71 57.05
CA GLN A 9 0.49 -59.79 57.71
C GLN A 9 0.46 -59.17 59.11
N TYR A 10 -0.25 -58.05 59.27
CA TYR A 10 -0.41 -57.40 60.57
C TYR A 10 -1.19 -58.29 61.56
N VAL A 11 -2.30 -58.90 61.11
CA VAL A 11 -3.05 -59.88 61.91
C VAL A 11 -2.19 -61.10 62.23
N GLY A 12 -1.41 -61.60 61.27
CA GLY A 12 -0.47 -62.70 61.49
C GLY A 12 0.58 -62.41 62.56
N MET A 13 1.17 -61.21 62.54
CA MET A 13 2.14 -60.76 63.56
C MET A 13 1.52 -60.65 64.96
N ILE A 14 0.29 -60.20 65.08
CA ILE A 14 -0.38 -60.03 66.39
C ILE A 14 -0.76 -61.39 67.00
N VAL A 15 -1.17 -62.33 66.16
CA VAL A 15 -1.42 -63.73 66.58
C VAL A 15 -0.12 -64.44 66.95
N GLN A 16 1.02 -64.12 66.32
CA GLN A 16 2.31 -64.71 66.69
C GLN A 16 2.95 -64.07 67.94
N ASN A 17 2.79 -62.76 68.16
CA ASN A 17 3.32 -62.08 69.34
C ASN A 17 2.57 -62.41 70.64
N SER A 18 1.38 -63.01 70.54
CA SER A 18 0.70 -63.60 71.69
C SER A 18 1.34 -64.97 72.00
N GLN A 19 2.41 -64.97 72.81
CA GLN A 19 3.17 -66.13 73.25
C GLN A 19 2.33 -67.13 74.07
N VAL A 20 1.44 -67.85 73.39
CA VAL A 20 0.53 -68.82 74.00
C VAL A 20 0.57 -70.10 73.14
N THR A 21 1.55 -70.95 73.43
CA THR A 21 1.64 -72.31 72.86
C THR A 21 0.67 -73.24 73.61
N PHE A 22 -0.44 -73.61 72.97
CA PHE A 22 -1.31 -74.69 73.44
C PHE A 22 -1.70 -75.65 72.31
N GLY A 23 -1.64 -76.95 72.62
CA GLY A 23 -1.87 -78.08 71.73
C GLY A 23 -3.33 -78.22 71.23
N PRO A 24 -3.61 -79.29 70.45
CA PRO A 24 -4.80 -79.35 69.62
C PRO A 24 -6.02 -79.87 70.40
N THR A 25 -6.86 -78.97 70.92
CA THR A 25 -8.24 -79.32 71.32
C THR A 25 -9.23 -78.23 70.95
N ASN A 26 -10.22 -78.62 70.13
CA ASN A 26 -11.34 -77.82 69.64
C ASN A 26 -12.36 -77.51 70.74
N ASP A 27 -12.00 -76.75 71.76
CA ASP A 27 -12.98 -76.24 72.71
C ASP A 27 -13.60 -74.96 72.15
N ILE A 28 -14.89 -75.02 71.79
CA ILE A 28 -15.70 -73.90 71.32
C ILE A 28 -15.52 -72.67 72.23
N SER A 29 -15.41 -72.90 73.54
CA SER A 29 -15.15 -71.87 74.55
C SER A 29 -13.81 -71.14 74.36
N SER A 30 -12.76 -71.83 73.92
CA SER A 30 -11.44 -71.22 73.66
C SER A 30 -11.45 -70.38 72.38
N ASN A 31 -12.18 -70.82 71.35
CA ASN A 31 -12.35 -70.07 70.10
C ASN A 31 -13.27 -68.85 70.30
N ILE A 32 -14.31 -68.95 71.14
CA ILE A 32 -15.12 -67.81 71.55
C ILE A 32 -14.29 -66.81 72.35
N ALA A 33 -13.42 -67.28 73.26
CA ALA A 33 -12.52 -66.40 74.01
C ALA A 33 -11.50 -65.69 73.09
N LYS A 34 -10.94 -66.38 72.09
CA LYS A 34 -10.07 -65.79 71.06
C LYS A 34 -10.81 -64.75 70.22
N LEU A 35 -12.01 -65.07 69.75
CA LEU A 35 -12.82 -64.13 68.96
C LEU A 35 -13.21 -62.90 69.78
N ASN A 36 -13.63 -63.07 71.03
CA ASN A 36 -13.94 -61.94 71.91
C ASN A 36 -12.71 -61.08 72.19
N TYR A 37 -11.56 -61.68 72.44
CA TYR A 37 -10.32 -60.94 72.62
C TYR A 37 -9.91 -60.19 71.35
N SER A 38 -9.92 -60.84 70.19
CA SER A 38 -9.63 -60.20 68.91
C SER A 38 -10.63 -59.09 68.58
N LEU A 39 -11.90 -59.25 68.93
CA LEU A 39 -12.94 -58.24 68.71
C LEU A 39 -12.72 -57.02 69.61
N GLU A 40 -12.44 -57.22 70.89
CA GLU A 40 -12.10 -56.13 71.81
C GLU A 40 -10.78 -55.46 71.44
N PHE A 41 -9.78 -56.24 70.98
CA PHE A 41 -8.51 -55.71 70.52
C PHE A 41 -8.64 -54.89 69.23
N ILE A 42 -9.39 -55.37 68.24
CA ILE A 42 -9.70 -54.63 67.01
C ILE A 42 -10.48 -53.37 67.36
N LYS A 43 -11.47 -53.46 68.25
CA LYS A 43 -12.25 -52.30 68.70
C LYS A 43 -11.37 -51.25 69.37
N LYS A 44 -10.43 -51.67 70.23
CA LYS A 44 -9.47 -50.78 70.88
C LYS A 44 -8.52 -50.15 69.87
N ASN A 45 -7.92 -50.94 68.97
CA ASN A 45 -7.02 -50.42 67.94
C ASN A 45 -7.73 -49.50 66.95
N LEU A 46 -8.97 -49.82 66.56
CA LEU A 46 -9.77 -48.98 65.69
C LEU A 46 -10.13 -47.66 66.41
N PHE A 47 -10.45 -47.72 67.70
CA PHE A 47 -10.68 -46.52 68.49
C PHE A 47 -9.40 -45.68 68.65
N GLU A 48 -8.25 -46.30 68.89
CA GLU A 48 -6.95 -45.61 68.99
C GLU A 48 -6.55 -44.98 67.65
N GLN A 49 -6.68 -45.71 66.54
CA GLN A 49 -6.42 -45.20 65.19
C GLN A 49 -7.39 -44.08 64.79
N VAL A 50 -8.67 -44.20 65.13
CA VAL A 50 -9.65 -43.14 64.87
C VAL A 50 -9.33 -41.92 65.74
N THR A 51 -9.03 -42.09 67.02
CA THR A 51 -8.71 -40.98 67.94
C THR A 51 -7.42 -40.27 67.51
N ASN A 52 -6.38 -41.01 67.11
CA ASN A 52 -5.10 -40.45 66.70
C ASN A 52 -5.17 -39.70 65.36
N ASN A 53 -6.07 -40.11 64.44
CA ASN A 53 -6.20 -39.49 63.13
C ASN A 53 -7.39 -38.51 63.02
N TYR A 54 -8.25 -38.42 64.03
CA TYR A 54 -9.42 -37.53 64.01
C TYR A 54 -9.00 -36.06 63.89
N GLU A 55 -7.98 -35.64 64.64
CA GLU A 55 -7.47 -34.27 64.60
C GLU A 55 -6.88 -33.93 63.22
N ASN A 56 -6.12 -34.87 62.62
CA ASN A 56 -5.60 -34.73 61.27
C ASN A 56 -6.71 -34.68 60.21
N LEU A 57 -7.74 -35.52 60.34
CA LEU A 57 -8.87 -35.53 59.41
C LEU A 57 -9.71 -34.24 59.52
N LEU A 58 -9.91 -33.73 60.73
CA LEU A 58 -10.59 -32.46 60.96
C LEU A 58 -9.80 -31.30 60.36
N GLN A 59 -8.49 -31.26 60.59
CA GLN A 59 -7.62 -30.26 59.97
C GLN A 59 -7.60 -30.37 58.43
N GLN A 60 -7.67 -31.58 57.88
CA GLN A 60 -7.81 -31.78 56.43
C GLN A 60 -9.15 -31.24 55.91
N ILE A 61 -10.24 -31.40 56.64
CA ILE A 61 -11.55 -30.82 56.30
C ILE A 61 -11.46 -29.29 56.28
N ASP A 62 -10.86 -28.68 57.31
CA ASP A 62 -10.66 -27.22 57.38
C ASP A 62 -9.80 -26.70 56.20
N ASN A 63 -8.75 -27.43 55.84
CA ASN A 63 -7.90 -27.09 54.70
C ASN A 63 -8.64 -27.21 53.36
N VAL A 64 -9.56 -28.19 53.21
CA VAL A 64 -10.40 -28.33 52.02
C VAL A 64 -11.39 -27.17 51.91
N GLU A 65 -12.00 -26.75 53.02
CA GLU A 65 -12.89 -25.58 53.05
C GLU A 65 -12.14 -24.30 52.67
N LEU A 66 -10.95 -24.07 53.26
CA LEU A 66 -10.09 -22.95 52.90
C LEU A 66 -9.72 -22.96 51.40
N PHE A 67 -9.40 -24.13 50.86
CA PHE A 67 -9.06 -24.27 49.44
C PHE A 67 -10.27 -24.01 48.54
N GLU A 68 -11.47 -24.43 48.94
CA GLU A 68 -12.71 -24.11 48.23
C GLU A 68 -12.95 -22.59 48.19
N GLU A 69 -12.73 -21.89 49.29
CA GLU A 69 -12.81 -20.42 49.32
C GLU A 69 -11.77 -19.76 48.40
N MET A 70 -10.54 -20.26 48.39
CA MET A 70 -9.48 -19.76 47.50
C MET A 70 -9.84 -19.98 46.03
N ILE A 71 -10.39 -21.14 45.67
CA ILE A 71 -10.88 -21.41 44.32
C ILE A 71 -12.01 -20.43 43.95
N LYS A 72 -12.98 -20.21 44.84
CA LYS A 72 -14.06 -19.23 44.60
C LYS A 72 -13.50 -17.82 44.37
N LYS A 73 -12.53 -17.38 45.19
CA LYS A 73 -11.84 -16.10 45.00
C LYS A 73 -11.09 -16.04 43.66
N MET A 74 -10.37 -17.10 43.29
CA MET A 74 -9.66 -17.17 42.02
C MET A 74 -10.60 -17.12 40.81
N GLN A 75 -11.74 -17.83 40.88
CA GLN A 75 -12.76 -17.80 39.84
C GLN A 75 -13.34 -16.38 39.68
N ASN A 76 -13.64 -15.71 40.78
CA ASN A 76 -14.10 -14.32 40.75
C ASN A 76 -13.06 -13.38 40.13
N ASN A 77 -11.80 -13.48 40.56
CA ASN A 77 -10.71 -12.66 40.01
C ASN A 77 -10.51 -12.92 38.51
N LEU A 78 -10.57 -14.18 38.06
CA LEU A 78 -10.50 -14.51 36.64
C LEU A 78 -11.67 -13.90 35.85
N MET A 79 -12.87 -13.91 36.42
CA MET A 79 -14.03 -13.28 35.80
C MET A 79 -13.87 -11.76 35.68
N GLU A 80 -13.36 -11.09 36.72
CA GLU A 80 -13.05 -9.66 36.69
C GLU A 80 -11.96 -9.31 35.66
N ILE A 81 -10.92 -10.14 35.56
CA ILE A 81 -9.86 -9.98 34.55
C ILE A 81 -10.45 -10.15 33.15
N PHE A 82 -11.30 -11.16 32.92
CA PHE A 82 -11.95 -11.38 31.63
C PHE A 82 -12.83 -10.18 31.24
N GLN A 83 -13.61 -9.66 32.18
CA GLN A 83 -14.41 -8.46 31.95
C GLN A 83 -13.54 -7.24 31.64
N THR A 84 -12.42 -7.08 32.35
CA THR A 84 -11.46 -5.99 32.10
C THR A 84 -10.79 -6.13 30.74
N TYR A 85 -10.44 -7.36 30.35
CA TYR A 85 -9.88 -7.67 29.04
C TYR A 85 -10.86 -7.32 27.92
N GLU A 86 -12.12 -7.76 28.00
CA GLU A 86 -13.14 -7.43 26.99
C GLU A 86 -13.39 -5.92 26.90
N ARG A 87 -13.43 -5.21 28.04
CA ARG A 87 -13.51 -3.74 28.06
C ARG A 87 -12.31 -3.09 27.39
N LEU A 88 -11.09 -3.56 27.68
CA LEU A 88 -9.87 -3.03 27.09
C LEU A 88 -9.83 -3.28 25.58
N LYS A 89 -10.20 -4.49 25.15
CA LYS A 89 -10.31 -4.87 23.75
C LYS A 89 -11.27 -3.96 23.00
N LEU A 90 -12.44 -3.67 23.55
CA LEU A 90 -13.38 -2.70 22.96
C LEU A 90 -12.79 -1.29 22.93
N LYS A 91 -12.14 -0.86 24.01
CA LYS A 91 -11.51 0.46 24.13
C LYS A 91 -10.36 0.68 23.14
N ILE A 92 -9.77 -0.38 22.59
CA ILE A 92 -8.73 -0.32 21.56
C ILE A 92 -9.32 -0.50 20.15
N ASN A 93 -10.22 -1.48 19.97
CA ASN A 93 -10.74 -1.84 18.65
C ASN A 93 -11.64 -0.74 18.05
N ILE A 94 -12.44 -0.05 18.88
CA ILE A 94 -13.29 1.05 18.42
C ILE A 94 -12.46 2.20 17.85
N PRO A 95 -11.52 2.82 18.60
CA PRO A 95 -10.74 3.93 18.06
C PRO A 95 -9.82 3.51 16.90
N TYR A 96 -9.37 2.26 16.85
CA TYR A 96 -8.63 1.76 15.70
C TYR A 96 -9.46 1.84 14.41
N LYS A 97 -10.71 1.36 14.45
CA LYS A 97 -11.62 1.43 13.28
C LYS A 97 -11.99 2.86 12.92
N GLU A 98 -12.21 3.71 13.91
CA GLU A 98 -12.46 5.14 13.67
C GLU A 98 -11.25 5.81 13.02
N MET A 99 -10.04 5.53 13.51
CA MET A 99 -8.79 6.05 12.96
C MET A 99 -8.55 5.56 11.53
N GLU A 100 -8.81 4.29 11.24
CA GLU A 100 -8.75 3.75 9.88
C GLU A 100 -9.73 4.46 8.93
N GLY A 101 -10.94 4.74 9.41
CA GLY A 101 -11.93 5.55 8.69
C GLY A 101 -11.43 6.96 8.40
N HIS A 102 -10.88 7.64 9.42
CA HIS A 102 -10.33 8.98 9.28
C HIS A 102 -9.10 9.03 8.36
N ILE A 103 -8.22 8.03 8.39
CA ILE A 103 -7.08 7.93 7.46
C ILE A 103 -7.58 7.79 6.03
N THR A 104 -8.62 6.98 5.81
CA THR A 104 -9.20 6.82 4.47
C THR A 104 -9.85 8.12 3.97
N GLN A 105 -10.60 8.81 4.84
CA GLN A 105 -11.16 10.12 4.54
C GLN A 105 -10.07 11.14 4.19
N LEU A 106 -9.01 11.20 5.01
CA LEU A 106 -7.87 12.09 4.79
C LEU A 106 -7.18 11.81 3.45
N LYS A 107 -6.95 10.53 3.12
CA LYS A 107 -6.37 10.13 1.84
C LYS A 107 -7.23 10.56 0.66
N ASN A 108 -8.55 10.43 0.77
CA ASN A 108 -9.48 10.85 -0.28
C ASN A 108 -9.50 12.37 -0.43
N ILE A 109 -9.51 13.11 0.68
CA ILE A 109 -9.42 14.58 0.67
C ILE A 109 -8.10 15.05 0.06
N GLN A 110 -6.99 14.40 0.41
CA GLN A 110 -5.68 14.75 -0.15
C GLN A 110 -5.64 14.53 -1.66
N LYS A 111 -6.14 13.39 -2.15
CA LYS A 111 -6.26 13.13 -3.59
C LYS A 111 -7.13 14.17 -4.29
N ALA A 112 -8.29 14.50 -3.72
CA ALA A 112 -9.16 15.52 -4.27
C ALA A 112 -8.49 16.91 -4.29
N ALA A 113 -7.74 17.27 -3.24
CA ALA A 113 -6.99 18.51 -3.17
C ALA A 113 -5.84 18.56 -4.18
N GLU A 114 -5.17 17.44 -4.43
CA GLU A 114 -4.15 17.32 -5.48
C GLU A 114 -4.77 17.53 -6.86
N ILE A 115 -5.87 16.84 -7.19
CA ILE A 115 -6.59 17.04 -8.46
C ILE A 115 -7.01 18.50 -8.62
N LEU A 116 -7.58 19.10 -7.57
CA LEU A 116 -8.01 20.49 -7.59
C LEU A 116 -6.84 21.47 -7.80
N ARG A 117 -5.67 21.19 -7.22
CA ARG A 117 -4.46 22.00 -7.45
C ARG A 117 -3.98 21.91 -8.90
N HIS A 118 -3.99 20.72 -9.49
CA HIS A 118 -3.66 20.54 -10.91
C HIS A 118 -4.68 21.24 -11.82
N LEU A 119 -5.98 21.15 -11.49
CA LEU A 119 -7.04 21.83 -12.22
C LEU A 119 -6.90 23.36 -12.18
N ILE A 120 -6.64 23.94 -11.01
CA ILE A 120 -6.41 25.39 -10.89
C ILE A 120 -5.21 25.82 -11.75
N ARG A 121 -4.12 25.03 -11.71
CA ARG A 121 -2.92 25.32 -12.50
C ARG A 121 -3.21 25.20 -13.99
N PHE A 122 -3.92 24.16 -14.42
CA PHE A 122 -4.37 23.98 -15.79
C PHE A 122 -5.19 25.19 -16.27
N LEU A 123 -6.23 25.58 -15.54
CA LEU A 123 -7.08 26.74 -15.90
C LEU A 123 -6.29 28.05 -15.96
N TYR A 124 -5.36 28.26 -15.04
CA TYR A 124 -4.47 29.41 -15.08
C TYR A 124 -3.62 29.42 -16.36
N LEU A 125 -3.05 28.28 -16.75
CA LEU A 125 -2.24 28.17 -17.96
C LEU A 125 -3.05 28.37 -19.23
N VAL A 126 -4.27 27.81 -19.30
CA VAL A 126 -5.19 28.02 -20.44
C VAL A 126 -5.50 29.50 -20.59
N LYS A 127 -5.88 30.18 -19.51
CA LYS A 127 -6.14 31.63 -19.55
C LYS A 127 -4.89 32.44 -19.94
N ARG A 128 -3.71 32.02 -19.46
CA ARG A 128 -2.43 32.65 -19.83
C ARG A 128 -2.15 32.47 -21.33
N LEU A 129 -2.38 31.28 -21.86
CA LEU A 129 -2.21 30.94 -23.27
C LEU A 129 -3.14 31.77 -24.16
N GLU A 130 -4.42 31.88 -23.80
CA GLU A 130 -5.39 32.71 -24.53
C GLU A 130 -4.98 34.18 -24.59
N ASN A 131 -4.43 34.72 -23.50
CA ASN A 131 -3.93 36.10 -23.48
C ASN A 131 -2.70 36.27 -24.36
N GLN A 132 -1.77 35.31 -24.35
CA GLN A 132 -0.54 35.35 -25.16
C GLN A 132 -0.82 35.28 -26.66
N ILE A 133 -1.91 34.65 -27.08
CA ILE A 133 -2.30 34.56 -28.50
C ILE A 133 -3.02 35.81 -28.98
N LYS A 134 -3.73 36.49 -28.07
CA LYS A 134 -4.37 37.79 -28.34
C LYS A 134 -3.35 38.92 -28.47
N SER A 135 -2.23 38.83 -27.76
CA SER A 135 -1.06 39.69 -27.98
C SER A 135 -0.45 39.44 -29.37
N GLU A 136 -0.03 40.49 -30.06
CA GLU A 136 0.59 40.42 -31.40
C GLU A 136 1.79 39.45 -31.50
N ASP A 137 2.22 39.16 -32.74
CA ASP A 137 3.16 38.12 -33.22
C ASP A 137 4.49 37.91 -32.46
N ARG A 138 4.82 38.73 -31.47
CA ARG A 138 6.03 38.59 -30.65
C ARG A 138 5.87 37.67 -29.44
N GLU A 139 4.66 37.25 -29.08
CA GLU A 139 4.45 36.35 -27.94
C GLU A 139 4.26 34.86 -28.31
N VAL A 140 4.36 34.51 -29.60
CA VAL A 140 4.12 33.14 -30.11
C VAL A 140 5.04 32.11 -29.44
N ALA A 141 6.31 32.45 -29.21
CA ALA A 141 7.25 31.57 -28.50
C ALA A 141 6.86 31.34 -27.02
N LYS A 142 6.30 32.36 -26.35
CA LYS A 142 5.81 32.21 -24.97
C LYS A 142 4.51 31.40 -24.91
N ALA A 143 3.64 31.55 -25.92
CA ALA A 143 2.45 30.73 -26.07
C ALA A 143 2.82 29.24 -26.24
N ALA A 144 3.86 28.95 -27.02
CA ALA A 144 4.40 27.60 -27.16
C ALA A 144 4.95 27.02 -25.83
N LEU A 145 5.58 27.84 -24.99
CA LEU A 145 5.98 27.41 -23.63
C LEU A 145 4.77 27.05 -22.77
N SER A 146 3.74 27.90 -22.78
CA SER A 146 2.49 27.62 -22.05
C SER A 146 1.82 26.33 -22.53
N LEU A 147 1.87 26.03 -23.84
CA LEU A 147 1.38 24.76 -24.38
C LEU A 147 2.15 23.56 -23.85
N ASN A 148 3.48 23.62 -23.79
CA ASN A 148 4.27 22.53 -23.22
C ASN A 148 3.97 22.34 -21.72
N GLU A 149 3.88 23.43 -20.95
CA GLU A 149 3.49 23.34 -19.54
C GLU A 149 2.11 22.69 -19.35
N ILE A 150 1.15 22.97 -20.24
CA ILE A 150 -0.16 22.31 -20.23
C ILE A 150 -0.02 20.81 -20.53
N ASP A 151 0.77 20.44 -21.54
CA ASP A 151 1.02 19.03 -21.89
C ASP A 151 1.67 18.26 -20.74
N ILE A 152 2.57 18.89 -19.99
CA ILE A 152 3.19 18.29 -18.80
C ILE A 152 2.13 18.02 -17.72
N ILE A 153 1.26 18.99 -17.42
CA ILE A 153 0.20 18.81 -16.40
C ILE A 153 -0.76 17.69 -16.78
N LEU A 154 -1.16 17.62 -18.06
CA LEU A 154 -2.05 16.56 -18.56
C LEU A 154 -1.39 15.17 -18.56
N LYS A 155 -0.04 15.09 -18.58
CA LYS A 155 0.71 13.83 -18.44
C LYS A 155 0.92 13.44 -16.97
N GLU A 156 1.17 14.40 -16.09
CA GLU A 156 1.44 14.17 -14.67
C GLU A 156 0.18 13.78 -13.88
N SER A 157 -0.99 14.27 -14.30
CA SER A 157 -2.27 14.00 -13.66
C SER A 157 -3.34 13.68 -14.69
N ASP A 158 -4.04 12.56 -14.48
CA ASP A 158 -5.21 12.23 -15.27
C ASP A 158 -6.38 13.15 -14.87
N LEU A 159 -6.57 14.21 -15.66
CA LEU A 159 -7.67 15.15 -15.55
C LEU A 159 -8.82 14.80 -16.51
N SER A 160 -8.77 13.65 -17.18
CA SER A 160 -9.80 13.24 -18.13
C SER A 160 -11.14 12.98 -17.44
N GLY A 161 -12.24 13.26 -18.14
CA GLY A 161 -13.59 13.13 -17.60
C GLY A 161 -14.02 14.28 -16.69
N ILE A 162 -13.19 15.33 -16.56
CA ILE A 162 -13.62 16.62 -16.01
C ILE A 162 -14.12 17.48 -17.17
N ASP A 163 -15.43 17.74 -17.22
CA ASP A 163 -16.10 18.44 -18.33
C ASP A 163 -15.39 19.74 -18.76
N ILE A 164 -14.90 20.52 -17.80
CA ILE A 164 -14.20 21.78 -18.08
C ILE A 164 -12.87 21.54 -18.80
N VAL A 165 -12.12 20.50 -18.42
CA VAL A 165 -10.84 20.16 -19.04
C VAL A 165 -11.10 19.63 -20.46
N ASP A 166 -12.04 18.70 -20.60
CA ASP A 166 -12.36 18.08 -21.90
C ASP A 166 -12.82 19.11 -22.93
N ASN A 167 -13.60 20.12 -22.52
CA ASN A 167 -14.00 21.23 -23.38
C ASN A 167 -12.81 22.12 -23.81
N GLU A 168 -11.88 22.39 -22.91
CA GLU A 168 -10.70 23.24 -23.22
C GLU A 168 -9.66 22.49 -24.07
N VAL A 169 -9.59 21.16 -24.01
CA VAL A 169 -8.63 20.38 -24.80
C VAL A 169 -8.81 20.61 -26.31
N GLU A 170 -10.05 20.72 -26.80
CA GLU A 170 -10.30 21.03 -28.21
C GLU A 170 -9.80 22.45 -28.56
N ASN A 171 -10.06 23.43 -27.70
CA ASN A 171 -9.60 24.81 -27.85
C ASN A 171 -8.05 24.88 -27.87
N ILE A 172 -7.39 24.19 -26.94
CA ILE A 172 -5.93 24.09 -26.86
C ILE A 172 -5.33 23.50 -28.14
N ASN A 173 -5.96 22.47 -28.70
CA ASN A 173 -5.51 21.86 -29.96
C ASN A 173 -5.67 22.81 -31.16
N ASN A 174 -6.75 23.60 -31.21
CA ASN A 174 -6.93 24.62 -32.24
C ASN A 174 -5.90 25.75 -32.12
N ILE A 175 -5.65 26.21 -30.90
CA ILE A 175 -4.59 27.17 -30.56
C ILE A 175 -3.21 26.64 -31.00
N ARG A 176 -2.90 25.37 -30.73
CA ARG A 176 -1.64 24.73 -31.11
C ARG A 176 -1.41 24.81 -32.62
N LYS A 177 -2.44 24.50 -33.42
CA LYS A 177 -2.37 24.63 -34.88
C LYS A 177 -2.05 26.07 -35.31
N GLN A 178 -2.72 27.06 -34.71
CA GLN A 178 -2.47 28.48 -35.02
C GLN A 178 -1.04 28.90 -34.67
N ILE A 179 -0.49 28.43 -33.54
CA ILE A 179 0.88 28.74 -33.13
C ILE A 179 1.90 28.13 -34.10
N ILE A 180 1.67 26.89 -34.54
CA ILE A 180 2.53 26.22 -35.54
C ILE A 180 2.46 26.96 -36.88
N GLU A 181 1.26 27.32 -37.35
CA GLU A 181 1.07 28.07 -38.59
C GLU A 181 1.77 29.44 -38.54
N LYS A 182 1.64 30.20 -37.44
CA LYS A 182 2.36 31.47 -37.24
C LYS A 182 3.87 31.27 -37.24
N ALA A 183 4.38 30.21 -36.61
CA ALA A 183 5.81 29.91 -36.61
C ALA A 183 6.32 29.59 -38.03
N ASP A 184 5.53 28.90 -38.84
CA ASP A 184 5.88 28.61 -40.24
C ASP A 184 5.93 29.89 -41.08
N VAL A 185 4.93 30.74 -40.96
CA VAL A 185 4.92 32.05 -41.64
C VAL A 185 6.12 32.90 -41.23
N LEU A 186 6.48 32.92 -39.94
CA LEU A 186 7.67 33.63 -39.46
C LEU A 186 8.95 33.08 -40.06
N ILE A 187 9.10 31.76 -40.14
CA ILE A 187 10.27 31.11 -40.75
C ILE A 187 10.34 31.44 -42.25
N GLU A 188 9.25 31.30 -43.00
CA GLU A 188 9.24 31.60 -44.44
C GLU A 188 9.56 33.08 -44.71
N LYS A 189 8.90 33.99 -43.97
CA LYS A 189 9.17 35.43 -44.05
C LYS A 189 10.62 35.75 -43.70
N SER A 190 11.19 35.07 -42.70
CA SER A 190 12.57 35.29 -42.30
C SER A 190 13.58 34.92 -43.39
N PHE A 191 13.31 33.88 -44.19
CA PHE A 191 14.16 33.52 -45.32
C PHE A 191 14.06 34.52 -46.46
N GLN A 192 12.88 35.07 -46.73
CA GLN A 192 12.67 36.09 -47.76
C GLN A 192 13.29 37.44 -47.37
N THR A 193 13.15 37.84 -46.11
CA THR A 193 13.59 39.14 -45.59
C THR A 193 14.99 39.13 -44.98
N GLN A 194 15.60 37.95 -44.84
CA GLN A 194 16.85 37.73 -44.09
C GLN A 194 16.79 38.20 -42.62
N ASN A 195 15.59 38.25 -42.03
CA ASN A 195 15.41 38.66 -40.65
C ASN A 195 15.72 37.50 -39.68
N GLN A 196 16.93 37.48 -39.14
CA GLN A 196 17.37 36.46 -38.17
C GLN A 196 16.54 36.43 -36.88
N SER A 197 15.93 37.56 -36.48
CA SER A 197 15.09 37.62 -35.28
C SER A 197 13.81 36.80 -35.46
N ASP A 198 13.15 36.92 -36.61
CA ASP A 198 11.90 36.19 -36.89
C ASP A 198 12.19 34.68 -37.06
N LEU A 199 13.32 34.33 -37.68
CA LEU A 199 13.79 32.95 -37.77
C LEU A 199 13.99 32.34 -36.38
N ALA A 200 14.67 33.06 -35.47
CA ALA A 200 14.92 32.59 -34.12
C ALA A 200 13.62 32.38 -33.33
N ILE A 201 12.65 33.30 -33.45
CA ILE A 201 11.34 33.18 -32.78
C ILE A 201 10.57 31.97 -33.32
N GLY A 202 10.51 31.79 -34.64
CA GLY A 202 9.83 30.65 -35.26
C GLY A 202 10.46 29.32 -34.86
N LEU A 203 11.79 29.21 -34.87
CA LEU A 203 12.49 28.00 -34.42
C LEU A 203 12.31 27.74 -32.91
N GLN A 204 12.27 28.79 -32.08
CA GLN A 204 12.04 28.66 -30.64
C GLN A 204 10.67 28.06 -30.33
N VAL A 205 9.64 28.35 -31.14
CA VAL A 205 8.31 27.70 -31.01
C VAL A 205 8.45 26.18 -31.14
N TYR A 206 9.14 25.71 -32.18
CA TYR A 206 9.38 24.29 -32.39
C TYR A 206 10.26 23.65 -31.31
N ALA A 207 11.21 24.40 -30.75
CA ALA A 207 11.99 23.96 -29.59
C ALA A 207 11.10 23.75 -28.36
N ASN A 208 10.21 24.70 -28.09
CA ASN A 208 9.31 24.64 -26.95
C ASN A 208 8.25 23.54 -27.08
N LEU A 209 7.89 23.14 -28.30
CA LEU A 209 6.95 22.05 -28.56
C LEU A 209 7.62 20.67 -28.73
N ASP A 210 8.93 20.57 -28.46
CA ASP A 210 9.73 19.34 -28.63
C ASP A 210 9.77 18.80 -30.09
N GLN A 211 9.55 19.65 -31.08
CA GLN A 211 9.49 19.31 -32.53
C GLN A 211 10.62 19.93 -33.37
N MET A 212 11.65 20.49 -32.73
CA MET A 212 12.73 21.20 -33.43
C MET A 212 13.54 20.33 -34.39
N SER A 213 13.84 19.08 -34.01
CA SER A 213 14.63 18.17 -34.86
C SER A 213 13.91 17.89 -36.19
N GLU A 214 12.62 17.56 -36.13
CA GLU A 214 11.79 17.29 -37.31
C GLU A 214 11.70 18.53 -38.21
N LYS A 215 11.51 19.72 -37.61
CA LYS A 215 11.43 20.96 -38.36
C LYS A 215 12.75 21.32 -39.05
N ILE A 216 13.89 21.18 -38.37
CA ILE A 216 15.21 21.46 -38.95
C ILE A 216 15.48 20.52 -40.13
N GLN A 217 15.17 19.23 -40.00
CA GLN A 217 15.33 18.26 -41.10
C GLN A 217 14.47 18.62 -42.31
N SER A 218 13.21 19.00 -42.08
CA SER A 218 12.31 19.49 -43.13
C SER A 218 12.88 20.72 -43.84
N LEU A 219 13.32 21.73 -43.09
CA LEU A 219 13.91 22.95 -43.66
C LEU A 219 15.19 22.68 -44.45
N TYR A 220 16.06 21.80 -43.94
CA TYR A 220 17.29 21.39 -44.64
C TYR A 220 16.99 20.72 -45.97
N ASN A 221 16.04 19.78 -46.00
CA ASN A 221 15.63 19.08 -47.21
C ASN A 221 15.00 20.03 -48.23
N THR A 222 14.14 20.95 -47.78
CA THR A 222 13.55 21.99 -48.64
C THR A 222 14.63 22.88 -49.24
N PHE A 223 15.59 23.35 -48.43
CA PHE A 223 16.68 24.19 -48.92
C PHE A 223 17.57 23.48 -49.96
N ILE A 224 17.90 22.20 -49.73
CA ILE A 224 18.65 21.40 -50.71
C ILE A 224 17.88 21.28 -52.03
N ASN A 225 16.58 21.02 -51.96
CA ASN A 225 15.76 20.86 -53.15
C ASN A 225 15.63 22.17 -53.92
N ASP A 226 15.48 23.30 -53.23
CA ASP A 226 15.46 24.63 -53.86
C ASP A 226 16.78 24.94 -54.58
N VAL A 227 17.92 24.65 -53.95
CA VAL A 227 19.25 24.83 -54.57
C VAL A 227 19.40 23.92 -55.79
N LYS A 228 19.04 22.63 -55.68
CA LYS A 228 19.07 21.69 -56.81
C LYS A 228 18.22 22.21 -57.97
N THR A 229 17.00 22.67 -57.69
CA THR A 229 16.06 23.15 -58.71
C THR A 229 16.61 24.39 -59.42
N LYS A 230 17.12 25.38 -58.68
CA LYS A 230 17.77 26.57 -59.25
C LYS A 230 19.01 26.22 -60.09
N ILE A 231 19.83 25.25 -59.66
CA ILE A 231 20.96 24.75 -60.44
C ILE A 231 20.47 24.14 -61.76
N TYR A 232 19.46 23.27 -61.72
CA TYR A 232 18.89 22.66 -62.92
C TYR A 232 18.30 23.70 -63.89
N GLU A 233 17.61 24.73 -63.38
CA GLU A 233 17.08 25.82 -64.20
C GLU A 233 18.18 26.62 -64.90
N ILE A 234 19.24 27.02 -64.18
CA ILE A 234 20.37 27.79 -64.74
C ILE A 234 21.15 26.96 -65.78
N PHE A 235 21.38 25.67 -65.49
CA PHE A 235 22.09 24.79 -66.42
C PHE A 235 21.25 24.37 -67.63
N ASN A 236 19.91 24.32 -67.52
CA ASN A 236 19.05 24.09 -68.69
C ASN A 236 18.98 25.29 -69.65
N ILE A 237 19.07 26.52 -69.15
CA ILE A 237 19.07 27.73 -70.00
C ILE A 237 20.38 27.87 -70.80
N SER A 238 21.50 27.41 -70.25
CA SER A 238 22.81 27.43 -70.92
C SER A 238 22.99 26.30 -71.95
N ALA A 239 22.15 25.26 -71.92
CA ALA A 239 22.04 24.30 -73.02
C ALA A 239 21.30 24.89 -74.24
N LEU A 240 20.33 25.79 -74.03
CA LEU A 240 19.54 26.44 -75.08
C LEU A 240 20.24 27.63 -75.76
N SER A 241 21.17 28.34 -75.11
CA SER A 241 21.91 29.44 -75.76
C SER A 241 23.04 28.98 -76.68
N LYS A 242 23.40 27.69 -76.66
CA LYS A 242 24.34 27.07 -77.61
C LYS A 242 23.68 26.53 -78.89
N GLU A 243 22.35 26.59 -79.01
CA GLU A 243 21.60 26.24 -80.22
C GLU A 243 21.22 27.47 -81.08
N ASN A 244 22.11 28.45 -81.19
CA ASN A 244 22.06 29.41 -82.29
C ASN A 244 23.37 29.38 -83.11
N PRO A 245 23.55 28.40 -84.01
CA PRO A 245 24.47 28.54 -85.12
C PRO A 245 23.82 29.47 -86.16
N SER A 246 24.31 30.71 -86.21
CA SER A 246 24.49 31.50 -87.43
C SER A 246 23.67 31.05 -88.67
N LYS A 247 22.52 31.69 -88.91
CA LYS A 247 21.93 31.69 -90.26
C LYS A 247 22.66 32.71 -91.13
N SER A 248 23.30 32.15 -92.16
CA SER A 248 23.72 32.70 -93.45
C SER A 248 24.75 33.85 -93.48
N LEU A 249 26.03 33.45 -93.50
CA LEU A 249 27.03 34.11 -94.34
C LEU A 249 27.47 33.11 -95.43
N GLY A 250 27.06 33.39 -96.66
CA GLY A 250 27.74 33.01 -97.91
C GLY A 250 27.74 31.53 -98.35
N SER A 251 27.05 31.26 -99.46
CA SER A 251 27.71 30.57 -100.59
C SER A 251 27.28 31.21 -101.91
N LEU A 252 28.26 31.79 -102.60
CA LEU A 252 28.18 32.14 -104.01
C LEU A 252 27.82 30.90 -104.84
N ILE A 253 26.97 31.07 -105.84
CA ILE A 253 27.22 30.92 -107.29
C ILE A 253 26.00 31.51 -108.02
#